data_AF-A0A9J7BXV9-F1
#
_entry.id   AF-A0A9J7BXV9-F1
#
_cell.length_a   1.000
_cell.length_b   1.000
_cell.length_c   1.000
_cell.angle_alpha   90.00
_cell.angle_beta   90.00
_cell.angle_gamma   90.00
#
_symmetry.space_group_name_H-M   'P 1'
#
loop_
_entity.id
_entity.type
_entity.pdbx_description
1 polymer ?
#
loop_
_entity_poly.entity_id
_entity_poly.type
_entity_poly.pdbx_seq_one_letter_code
_entity_poly.pdbx_strand_id
1 'polypeptide(L)'
;MMSVSPFAKFVKQARSNLRTGDLSREPVKLLRLEWTPEKVECDWLMRPADPWDACIPAPKARENQTSQALKDALTLRNMIFKAFPAVDMAELRMFRHDADQQLELMMTGTIARNDQFYERVSSMAMRAKLCGFHFTLAEGAFERRS
;
A
#
# COMPACT_ATOMS: atom_id res chain seq x y z
N MET A 1 9.01 22.59 -24.14
CA MET A 1 8.62 22.17 -22.78
C MET A 1 8.86 20.68 -22.67
N MET A 2 9.88 20.21 -21.94
CA MET A 2 10.06 18.77 -21.73
C MET A 2 8.95 18.25 -20.81
N SER A 3 8.00 17.51 -21.37
CA SER A 3 6.98 16.83 -20.58
C SER A 3 7.68 15.78 -19.72
N VAL A 4 7.69 15.96 -18.40
CA VAL A 4 8.13 14.91 -17.47
C VAL A 4 7.18 13.74 -17.63
N SER A 5 7.72 12.55 -17.95
CA SER A 5 6.93 11.32 -18.07
C SER A 5 6.01 11.13 -16.85
N PRO A 6 4.73 10.76 -17.02
CA PRO A 6 3.80 10.46 -15.92
C PRO A 6 4.41 9.51 -14.89
N PHE A 7 5.25 8.57 -15.33
CA PHE A 7 6.03 7.66 -14.50
C PHE A 7 6.97 8.41 -13.54
N ALA A 8 7.82 9.30 -14.06
CA ALA A 8 8.77 10.05 -13.26
C ALA A 8 8.06 10.98 -12.26
N LYS A 9 6.91 11.55 -12.67
CA LYS A 9 6.05 12.35 -11.79
C LYS A 9 5.46 11.49 -10.66
N PHE A 10 4.96 10.30 -10.97
CA PHE A 10 4.45 9.36 -9.98
C PHE A 10 5.54 8.97 -8.97
N VAL A 11 6.72 8.52 -9.44
CA VAL A 11 7.81 8.10 -8.55
C VAL A 11 8.25 9.24 -7.63
N LYS A 12 8.39 10.46 -8.17
CA LYS A 12 8.72 11.64 -7.36
C LYS A 12 7.64 11.92 -6.31
N GLN A 13 6.37 11.83 -6.70
CA GLN A 13 5.25 12.07 -5.77
C GLN A 13 5.14 10.96 -4.73
N ALA A 14 5.35 9.70 -5.08
CA ALA A 14 5.35 8.56 -4.17
C ALA A 14 6.44 8.71 -3.12
N ARG A 15 7.67 9.06 -3.53
CA ARG A 15 8.78 9.34 -2.61
C ARG A 15 8.49 10.50 -1.65
N SER A 16 7.67 11.47 -2.06
CA SER A 16 7.28 12.60 -1.20
C SER A 16 6.15 12.23 -0.25
N ASN A 17 5.05 11.67 -0.77
CA ASN A 17 3.82 11.41 -0.01
C ASN A 17 3.91 10.19 0.90
N LEU A 18 4.75 9.21 0.53
CA LEU A 18 4.95 7.98 1.30
C LEU A 18 6.29 7.98 2.04
N ARG A 19 6.92 9.16 2.17
CA ARG A 19 8.18 9.32 2.92
C ARG A 19 7.98 8.96 4.39
N THR A 20 6.88 9.40 4.96
CA THR A 20 6.44 9.10 6.32
C THR A 20 4.99 8.63 6.25
N GLY A 21 4.56 7.95 7.28
CA GLY A 21 3.19 7.56 7.54
C GLY A 21 2.76 8.10 8.89
N ASP A 22 1.46 8.06 9.16
CA ASP A 22 0.90 8.54 10.43
C ASP A 22 1.44 7.75 11.64
N LEU A 23 1.78 6.48 11.44
CA LEU A 23 2.23 5.53 12.47
C LEU A 23 3.61 4.93 12.15
N SER A 24 4.32 5.46 11.15
CA SER A 24 5.66 4.98 10.78
C SER A 24 6.48 6.07 10.13
N ARG A 25 7.77 6.17 10.47
CA ARG A 25 8.68 7.13 9.83
C ARG A 25 9.45 6.56 8.65
N GLU A 26 9.49 5.24 8.55
CA GLU A 26 10.21 4.54 7.49
C GLU A 26 9.51 4.70 6.15
N PRO A 27 10.16 5.20 5.08
CA PRO A 27 9.49 5.41 3.79
C PRO A 27 8.99 4.10 3.16
N VAL A 28 7.86 4.17 2.43
CA VAL A 28 7.45 3.03 1.58
C VAL A 28 8.49 2.81 0.50
N LYS A 29 8.94 1.56 0.38
CA LYS A 29 9.86 1.14 -0.68
C LYS A 29 9.06 0.50 -1.81
N LEU A 30 9.08 1.14 -2.99
CA LEU A 30 8.53 0.55 -4.21
C LEU A 30 9.51 -0.51 -4.74
N LEU A 31 8.99 -1.69 -5.03
CA LEU A 31 9.73 -2.81 -5.61
C LEU A 31 9.60 -2.83 -7.14
N ARG A 32 8.37 -2.63 -7.62
CA ARG A 32 8.04 -2.68 -9.05
C ARG A 32 6.97 -1.66 -9.36
N LEU A 33 7.11 -1.03 -10.53
CA LEU A 33 6.08 -0.20 -11.12
C LEU A 33 6.12 -0.42 -12.63
N GLU A 34 5.05 -0.99 -13.16
CA GLU A 34 4.86 -1.21 -14.59
C GLU A 34 3.56 -0.55 -15.02
N TRP A 35 3.52 -0.09 -16.27
CA TRP A 35 2.38 0.63 -16.80
C TRP A 35 2.19 0.30 -18.28
N THR A 36 0.95 -0.06 -18.62
CA THR A 36 0.45 -0.19 -19.99
C THR A 36 -0.79 0.70 -20.14
N PRO A 37 -1.27 0.94 -21.37
CA PRO A 37 -2.52 1.68 -21.58
C PRO A 37 -3.71 1.08 -20.81
N GLU A 38 -3.72 -0.23 -20.57
CA GLU A 38 -4.82 -0.97 -19.94
C GLU A 38 -4.72 -1.01 -18.40
N LYS A 39 -3.50 -1.08 -17.85
CA LYS A 39 -3.30 -1.25 -16.39
C LYS A 39 -1.99 -0.67 -15.85
N VAL A 40 -1.97 -0.47 -14.54
CA VAL A 40 -0.76 -0.20 -13.76
C VAL A 40 -0.52 -1.35 -12.79
N GLU A 41 0.69 -1.88 -12.75
CA GLU A 41 1.11 -2.85 -11.74
C GLU A 41 2.07 -2.18 -10.77
N CYS A 42 1.83 -2.33 -9.47
CA CYS A 42 2.71 -1.76 -8.45
C CYS A 42 2.92 -2.71 -7.28
N ASP A 43 4.19 -2.98 -7.00
CA ASP A 43 4.62 -3.78 -5.87
C ASP A 43 5.39 -2.91 -4.88
N TRP A 44 5.15 -3.08 -3.58
CA TRP A 44 5.88 -2.36 -2.53
C TRP A 44 6.14 -3.24 -1.30
N LEU A 45 7.09 -2.80 -0.48
CA LEU A 45 7.35 -3.37 0.83
C LEU A 45 6.49 -2.68 1.90
N MET A 46 5.84 -3.50 2.72
CA MET A 46 5.27 -3.11 3.99
C MET A 46 6.36 -2.48 4.87
N ARG A 47 6.03 -1.37 5.53
CA ARG A 47 6.94 -0.73 6.48
C ARG A 47 7.20 -1.68 7.66
N PRO A 48 8.42 -1.72 8.21
CA PRO A 48 8.65 -2.40 9.49
C PRO A 48 7.85 -1.71 10.60
N ALA A 49 7.75 -2.34 11.77
CA ALA A 49 7.22 -1.67 12.95
C ALA A 49 8.06 -0.42 13.25
N ASP A 50 7.43 0.67 13.68
CA ASP A 50 8.16 1.90 13.98
C ASP A 50 9.02 1.67 15.24
N PRO A 51 10.28 2.13 15.28
CA PRO A 51 11.12 2.01 16.47
C PRO A 51 10.48 2.59 17.75
N TRP A 52 9.58 3.55 17.62
CA TRP A 52 8.88 4.16 18.76
C TRP A 52 7.77 3.26 19.32
N ASP A 53 7.31 2.26 18.57
CA ASP A 53 6.41 1.23 19.07
C ASP A 53 7.14 0.21 19.98
N ALA A 54 8.47 0.29 20.13
CA ALA A 54 9.23 -0.59 21.02
C ALA A 54 8.82 -0.46 22.50
N CYS A 55 8.21 0.67 22.89
CA CYS A 55 7.79 0.93 24.26
C CYS A 55 6.32 0.59 24.54
N ILE A 56 5.55 0.11 23.56
CA ILE A 56 4.14 -0.26 23.72
C ILE A 56 3.94 -1.77 23.67
N PRO A 57 2.81 -2.31 24.18
CA PRO A 57 2.54 -3.74 24.11
C PRO A 57 2.58 -4.28 22.68
N ALA A 58 3.19 -5.45 22.48
CA ALA A 58 3.38 -6.05 21.17
C ALA A 58 2.10 -6.17 20.32
N PRO A 59 0.91 -6.52 20.86
CA PRO A 59 -0.33 -6.49 20.09
C PRO A 59 -0.64 -5.10 19.52
N LYS A 60 -0.37 -4.04 20.28
CA LYS A 60 -0.65 -2.67 19.85
C LYS A 60 0.31 -2.20 18.76
N ALA A 61 1.59 -2.56 18.87
CA ALA A 61 2.58 -2.33 17.81
C ALA A 61 2.17 -3.00 16.49
N ARG A 62 1.68 -4.25 16.55
CA ARG A 62 1.18 -4.96 15.36
C ARG A 62 -0.04 -4.28 14.75
N GLU A 63 -1.00 -3.84 15.56
CA GLU A 63 -2.15 -3.06 15.08
C GLU A 63 -1.73 -1.76 14.40
N ASN A 64 -0.75 -1.04 14.96
CA ASN A 64 -0.22 0.19 14.38
C ASN A 64 0.40 -0.08 13.01
N GLN A 65 1.23 -1.12 12.92
CA GLN A 65 1.89 -1.52 11.68
C GLN A 65 0.88 -1.92 10.60
N THR A 66 -0.13 -2.74 10.96
CA THR A 66 -1.22 -3.13 10.06
C THR A 66 -2.00 -1.92 9.58
N SER A 67 -2.34 -1.03 10.51
CA SER A 67 -3.08 0.19 10.20
C SER A 67 -2.29 1.04 9.22
N GLN A 68 -0.99 1.23 9.43
CA GLN A 68 -0.13 1.97 8.52
C GLN A 68 -0.09 1.33 7.12
N ALA A 69 0.04 0.00 7.04
CA ALA A 69 0.10 -0.69 5.76
C ALA A 69 -1.19 -0.51 4.95
N LEU A 70 -2.36 -0.56 5.61
CA LEU A 70 -3.65 -0.30 4.95
C LEU A 70 -3.78 1.16 4.48
N LYS A 71 -3.26 2.14 5.25
CA LYS A 71 -3.20 3.54 4.82
C LYS A 71 -2.32 3.71 3.58
N ASP A 72 -1.14 3.07 3.59
CA ASP A 72 -0.21 3.12 2.46
C ASP A 72 -0.85 2.52 1.20
N ALA A 73 -1.56 1.39 1.31
CA ALA A 73 -2.26 0.74 0.20
C ALA A 73 -3.33 1.65 -0.42
N LEU A 74 -4.20 2.25 0.41
CA LEU A 74 -5.23 3.18 -0.06
C LEU A 74 -4.62 4.45 -0.67
N THR A 75 -3.51 4.94 -0.10
CA THR A 75 -2.79 6.11 -0.62
C THR A 75 -2.18 5.80 -1.99
N LEU A 76 -1.53 4.64 -2.14
CA LEU A 76 -0.96 4.17 -3.42
C LEU A 76 -2.03 4.06 -4.49
N ARG A 77 -3.18 3.45 -4.19
CA ARG A 77 -4.34 3.39 -5.10
C ARG A 77 -4.71 4.79 -5.61
N ASN A 78 -4.92 5.74 -4.71
CA ASN A 78 -5.33 7.10 -5.07
C ASN A 78 -4.25 7.82 -5.91
N MET A 79 -2.99 7.61 -5.58
CA MET A 79 -1.87 8.18 -6.32
C MET A 79 -1.76 7.63 -7.74
N ILE A 80 -1.96 6.32 -7.92
CA ILE A 80 -1.91 5.66 -9.23
C ILE A 80 -2.99 6.24 -10.14
N PHE A 81 -4.25 6.24 -9.72
CA PHE A 81 -5.34 6.73 -10.56
C PHE A 81 -5.28 8.24 -10.83
N LYS A 82 -4.61 9.00 -9.96
CA LYS A 82 -4.31 10.43 -10.20
C LYS A 82 -3.17 10.63 -11.21
N ALA A 83 -2.14 9.78 -11.19
CA ALA A 83 -0.99 9.90 -12.08
C ALA A 83 -1.24 9.31 -13.47
N PHE A 84 -2.07 8.28 -13.57
CA PHE A 84 -2.40 7.55 -14.80
C PHE A 84 -3.90 7.68 -15.09
N PRO A 85 -4.38 8.86 -15.54
CA PRO A 85 -5.83 9.13 -15.68
C PRO A 85 -6.52 8.27 -16.75
N ALA A 86 -5.77 7.77 -17.74
CA ALA A 86 -6.31 6.92 -18.81
C ALA A 86 -6.45 5.44 -18.42
N VAL A 87 -5.93 5.04 -17.25
CA VAL A 87 -5.95 3.65 -16.78
C VAL A 87 -7.14 3.44 -15.85
N ASP A 88 -7.91 2.39 -16.08
CA ASP A 88 -9.07 2.05 -15.25
C ASP A 88 -8.82 0.91 -14.27
N MET A 89 -7.70 0.20 -14.40
CA MET A 89 -7.36 -0.93 -13.54
C MET A 89 -5.94 -0.84 -12.97
N ALA A 90 -5.78 -1.25 -11.71
CA ALA A 90 -4.46 -1.41 -11.09
C ALA A 90 -4.32 -2.77 -10.41
N GLU A 91 -3.16 -3.40 -10.57
CA GLU A 91 -2.75 -4.58 -9.83
C GLU A 91 -1.74 -4.19 -8.76
N LEU A 92 -2.12 -4.31 -7.50
CA LEU A 92 -1.35 -3.84 -6.35
C LEU A 92 -0.95 -5.01 -5.47
N ARG A 93 0.34 -5.13 -5.13
CA ARG A 93 0.83 -6.19 -4.24
C ARG A 93 1.76 -5.66 -3.17
N MET A 94 1.50 -6.05 -1.93
CA MET A 94 2.35 -5.71 -0.79
C MET A 94 3.11 -6.93 -0.33
N PHE A 95 4.41 -6.74 -0.12
CA PHE A 95 5.32 -7.76 0.38
C PHE A 95 5.88 -7.37 1.75
N ARG A 96 6.33 -8.38 2.51
CA ARG A 96 7.13 -8.23 3.73
C ARG A 96 8.39 -9.08 3.57
N HIS A 97 9.48 -8.71 4.24
CA HIS A 97 10.61 -9.61 4.41
C HIS A 97 10.33 -10.61 5.53
N ASP A 98 10.45 -11.90 5.23
CA ASP A 98 10.44 -12.94 6.26
C ASP A 98 11.76 -12.98 7.04
N ALA A 99 11.91 -13.98 7.93
CA ALA A 99 13.12 -14.15 8.73
C ALA A 99 14.39 -14.33 7.89
N ASP A 100 14.27 -14.94 6.70
CA ASP A 100 15.37 -15.21 5.75
C ASP A 100 15.52 -14.10 4.69
N GLN A 101 14.90 -12.94 4.93
CA GLN A 101 14.85 -11.78 4.04
C GLN A 101 14.21 -12.06 2.67
N GLN A 102 13.46 -13.15 2.52
CA GLN A 102 12.70 -13.43 1.31
C GLN A 102 11.41 -12.60 1.26
N LEU A 103 10.94 -12.33 0.05
CA LEU A 103 9.69 -11.58 -0.15
C LEU A 103 8.48 -12.50 0.09
N GLU A 104 7.72 -12.16 1.11
CA GLU A 104 6.47 -12.82 1.47
C GLU A 104 5.28 -11.95 1.05
N LEU A 105 4.34 -12.50 0.28
CA LEU A 105 3.16 -11.79 -0.18
C LEU A 105 2.11 -11.67 0.94
N MET A 106 1.77 -10.43 1.30
CA MET A 106 0.85 -10.13 2.41
C MET A 106 -0.52 -9.63 1.94
N MET A 107 -0.55 -8.92 0.80
CA MET A 107 -1.77 -8.34 0.26
C MET A 107 -1.71 -8.30 -1.26
N THR A 108 -2.83 -8.56 -1.92
CA THR A 108 -3.01 -8.29 -3.35
C THR A 108 -4.25 -7.43 -3.57
N GLY A 109 -4.35 -6.76 -4.71
CA GLY A 109 -5.58 -6.13 -5.14
C GLY A 109 -5.64 -5.99 -6.64
N THR A 110 -6.76 -6.35 -7.23
CA THR A 110 -7.13 -5.98 -8.60
C THR A 110 -8.21 -4.94 -8.46
N ILE A 111 -7.86 -3.70 -8.78
CA ILE A 111 -8.61 -2.52 -8.32
C ILE A 111 -9.10 -1.76 -9.53
N ALA A 112 -10.40 -1.45 -9.56
CA ALA A 112 -10.97 -0.57 -10.56
C ALA A 112 -10.98 0.89 -10.07
N ARG A 113 -10.81 1.83 -11.00
CA ARG A 113 -10.94 3.27 -10.74
C ARG A 113 -12.31 3.61 -10.11
N ASN A 114 -13.35 2.96 -10.61
CA ASN A 114 -14.74 3.23 -10.25
C ASN A 114 -15.20 2.52 -8.97
N ASP A 115 -14.33 1.76 -8.28
CA ASP A 115 -14.66 1.26 -6.94
C ASP A 115 -14.89 2.47 -6.03
N GLN A 116 -16.16 2.68 -5.66
CA GLN A 116 -16.64 3.90 -5.02
C GLN A 116 -15.91 4.20 -3.71
N PHE A 117 -15.83 5.49 -3.40
CA PHE A 117 -15.26 5.97 -2.14
C PHE A 117 -16.17 5.61 -0.96
N TYR A 118 -15.84 4.54 -0.25
CA TYR A 118 -16.50 4.14 0.99
C TYR A 118 -16.00 4.95 2.19
N GLU A 119 -15.99 6.28 2.08
CA GLU A 119 -15.55 7.19 3.15
C GLU A 119 -16.35 7.01 4.44
N ARG A 120 -17.58 6.49 4.36
CA ARG A 120 -18.46 6.22 5.50
C ARG A 120 -18.09 4.98 6.32
N VAL A 121 -17.19 4.12 5.83
CA VAL A 121 -16.78 2.91 6.55
C VAL A 121 -15.64 3.26 7.52
N SER A 122 -15.90 3.19 8.83
CA SER A 122 -14.91 3.52 9.85
C SER A 122 -13.72 2.55 9.89
N SER A 123 -13.96 1.27 9.57
CA SER A 123 -12.92 0.25 9.53
C SER A 123 -12.06 0.37 8.27
N MET A 124 -10.78 0.65 8.46
CA MET A 124 -9.82 0.76 7.37
C MET A 124 -9.58 -0.57 6.65
N ALA A 125 -9.61 -1.69 7.38
CA ALA A 125 -9.52 -3.01 6.77
C ALA A 125 -10.70 -3.27 5.83
N MET A 126 -11.92 -2.89 6.25
CA MET A 126 -13.10 -2.99 5.40
C MET A 126 -13.03 -2.06 4.19
N ARG A 127 -12.55 -0.81 4.37
CA ARG A 127 -12.31 0.11 3.25
C ARG A 127 -11.35 -0.49 2.22
N ALA A 128 -10.23 -1.05 2.66
CA ALA A 128 -9.28 -1.71 1.76
C ALA A 128 -9.94 -2.86 1.01
N LYS A 129 -10.69 -3.74 1.70
CA LYS A 129 -11.42 -4.84 1.06
C LYS A 129 -12.42 -4.37 0.00
N LEU A 130 -13.18 -3.34 0.32
CA LEU A 130 -14.16 -2.75 -0.59
C LEU A 130 -13.50 -2.04 -1.80
N CYS A 131 -12.24 -1.61 -1.67
CA CYS A 131 -11.44 -1.11 -2.77
C CYS A 131 -10.69 -2.21 -3.54
N GLY A 132 -11.07 -3.49 -3.38
CA GLY A 132 -10.51 -4.60 -4.14
C GLY A 132 -9.23 -5.22 -3.55
N PHE A 133 -8.81 -4.82 -2.35
CA PHE A 133 -7.68 -5.47 -1.66
C PHE A 133 -8.10 -6.76 -0.97
N HIS A 134 -7.24 -7.76 -1.06
CA HIS A 134 -7.41 -9.10 -0.51
C HIS A 134 -6.23 -9.40 0.41
N PHE A 135 -6.54 -9.74 1.66
CA PHE A 135 -5.59 -10.05 2.72
C PHE A 135 -6.33 -10.73 3.89
N THR A 136 -5.56 -11.41 4.73
CA THR A 136 -6.05 -12.01 5.98
C THR A 136 -5.34 -11.33 7.15
N LEU A 137 -6.09 -11.12 8.23
CA LEU A 137 -5.54 -10.63 9.49
C LEU A 137 -5.82 -11.65 10.59
N ALA A 138 -4.82 -11.92 11.44
CA ALA A 138 -4.99 -12.61 12.71
C ALA A 138 -4.37 -11.78 13.82
N GLU A 139 -5.11 -11.63 14.93
CA GLU A 139 -4.69 -10.83 16.08
C GLU A 139 -4.20 -9.42 15.71
N GLY A 140 -4.87 -8.79 14.72
CA GLY A 140 -4.53 -7.45 14.25
C GLY A 140 -3.29 -7.36 13.34
N ALA A 141 -2.67 -8.49 12.97
CA ALA A 141 -1.50 -8.55 12.08
C ALA A 141 -1.82 -9.25 10.76
N PHE A 142 -1.12 -8.89 9.68
CA PHE A 142 -1.21 -9.60 8.41
C PHE A 142 -0.69 -11.03 8.52
N GLU A 143 -1.47 -11.97 7.99
CA GLU A 143 -1.06 -13.36 7.79
C GLU A 143 -0.49 -13.57 6.40
N ARG A 144 0.38 -14.58 6.28
CA ARG A 144 0.92 -15.02 4.99
C ARG A 144 -0.23 -15.39 4.06
N ARG A 145 -0.16 -14.94 2.81
CA ARG A 145 -1.02 -15.48 1.77
C ARG A 145 -0.39 -16.76 1.21
N SER A 146 -1.09 -17.88 1.38
CA SER A 146 -0.79 -19.17 0.75
C SER A 146 -1.05 -19.14 -0.74
#